data_AF-A0A2S0NFX9-F1
#
_entry.id   AF-A0A2S0NFX9-F1
#
_cell.length_a   1.000
_cell.length_b   1.000
_cell.length_c   1.000
_cell.angle_alpha   90.00
_cell.angle_beta   90.00
_cell.angle_gamma   90.00
#
_symmetry.space_group_name_H-M   'P 1'
#
loop_
_entity.id
_entity.type
_entity.pdbx_description
1 polymer ?
#
loop_
_entity_poly.entity_id
_entity_poly.type
_entity_poly.pdbx_seq_one_letter_code
_entity_poly.pdbx_strand_id
1 'polypeptide(L)'
;MSFGTTAKLALAGLALALGGCKSVATMHDPYPHDYRLRHPIVVGPQGAYVASQCGQWPEDLGVAPGNTGALNRPHWNHGCATQHNLAAIVANPNDLLHPRAEGPSDAARRQTVLGRYRRGESPGPHTVHTPIQPLTDIKSAVRGGG
;
A
#
# COMPACT_ATOMS: atom_id res chain seq x y z
N MET A 1 4.59 -53.26 42.76
CA MET A 1 4.06 -53.58 41.42
C MET A 1 5.23 -53.52 40.44
N SER A 2 5.75 -54.68 40.03
CA SER A 2 6.95 -54.81 39.17
C SER A 2 6.51 -54.75 37.71
N PHE A 3 6.78 -53.65 37.02
CA PHE A 3 6.50 -53.53 35.59
C PHE A 3 7.66 -54.15 34.80
N GLY A 4 7.36 -55.21 34.04
CA GLY A 4 8.33 -55.95 33.23
C GLY A 4 9.09 -55.06 32.26
N THR A 5 10.35 -55.40 32.01
CA THR A 5 11.30 -54.68 31.14
C THR A 5 10.77 -54.41 29.74
N THR A 6 9.83 -55.22 29.24
CA THR A 6 9.16 -55.05 27.95
C THR A 6 8.25 -53.81 27.88
N ALA A 7 7.57 -53.46 28.97
CA ALA A 7 6.71 -52.28 29.02
C ALA A 7 7.51 -50.97 28.94
N LYS A 8 8.75 -50.97 29.44
CA LYS A 8 9.63 -49.78 29.40
C LYS A 8 10.13 -49.47 27.99
N LEU A 9 10.36 -50.49 27.16
CA LEU A 9 10.81 -50.31 25.77
C LEU A 9 9.68 -49.80 24.85
N ALA A 10 8.45 -50.28 25.06
CA ALA A 10 7.29 -49.81 24.30
C ALA A 10 7.00 -48.31 24.54
N LEU A 11 7.17 -47.84 25.78
CA LEU A 11 7.02 -46.42 26.13
C LEU A 11 8.09 -45.52 25.53
N ALA A 12 9.34 -46.00 25.40
CA ALA A 12 10.42 -45.24 24.78
C ALA A 12 10.21 -45.08 23.27
N GLY A 13 9.75 -46.13 22.57
CA GLY A 13 9.47 -46.08 21.13
C GLY A 13 8.33 -45.11 20.78
N LEU A 14 7.30 -45.05 21.62
CA LEU A 14 6.17 -44.14 21.42
C LEU A 14 6.58 -42.66 21.63
N ALA A 15 7.47 -42.38 22.59
CA ALA A 15 7.95 -41.02 22.83
C ALA A 15 8.76 -40.43 21.67
N LEU A 16 9.54 -41.28 20.95
CA LEU A 16 10.26 -40.87 19.75
C LEU A 16 9.33 -40.61 18.55
N ALA A 17 8.23 -41.36 18.43
CA ALA A 17 7.24 -41.15 17.37
C ALA A 17 6.44 -39.85 17.53
N LEU A 18 6.28 -39.35 18.76
CA LEU A 18 5.67 -38.03 19.03
C LEU A 18 6.69 -36.87 18.99
N GLY A 19 7.98 -37.19 18.87
CA GLY A 19 9.11 -36.26 18.86
C GLY A 19 9.42 -35.62 17.51
N GLY A 20 8.43 -34.95 16.90
CA GLY A 20 8.69 -33.73 16.11
C GLY A 20 8.84 -33.83 14.59
N CYS A 21 7.83 -33.32 13.88
CA CYS A 21 8.07 -32.49 12.70
C CYS A 21 7.84 -31.03 13.09
N LYS A 22 8.91 -30.32 13.43
CA LYS A 22 8.88 -28.85 13.43
C LYS A 22 9.06 -28.42 11.98
N SER A 23 7.95 -28.25 11.26
CA SER A 23 7.98 -27.55 9.97
C SER A 23 8.46 -26.13 10.28
N VAL A 24 9.74 -25.85 10.03
CA VAL A 24 10.21 -24.47 9.95
C VAL A 24 9.44 -23.88 8.78
N ALA A 25 8.41 -23.09 9.08
CA ALA A 25 7.85 -22.20 8.09
C ALA A 25 8.97 -21.23 7.75
N THR A 26 9.73 -21.54 6.69
CA THR A 26 10.62 -20.59 6.08
C THR A 26 9.75 -19.40 5.71
N MET A 27 9.97 -18.26 6.35
CA MET A 27 9.38 -16.99 5.97
C MET A 27 9.77 -16.78 4.50
N HIS A 28 8.85 -17.12 3.60
CA HIS A 28 9.04 -16.91 2.17
C HIS A 28 9.23 -15.42 2.00
N ASP A 29 10.29 -15.00 1.31
CA ASP A 29 10.54 -13.59 1.02
C ASP A 29 9.27 -13.03 0.37
N PRO A 30 8.49 -12.19 1.07
CA PRO A 30 7.20 -11.73 0.54
C PRO A 30 7.42 -10.75 -0.61
N TYR A 31 8.66 -10.34 -0.87
CA TYR A 31 9.01 -9.37 -1.89
C TYR A 31 9.57 -10.07 -3.13
N PRO A 32 9.10 -9.68 -4.33
CA PRO A 32 9.68 -10.17 -5.57
C PRO A 32 11.19 -9.87 -5.62
N HIS A 33 12.00 -10.86 -6.00
CA HIS A 33 13.44 -10.63 -6.20
C HIS A 33 13.75 -9.74 -7.42
N ASP A 34 12.80 -9.56 -8.34
CA ASP A 34 12.91 -8.58 -9.42
C ASP A 34 12.65 -7.17 -8.87
N TYR A 35 13.62 -6.26 -9.04
CA TYR A 35 13.49 -4.86 -8.61
C TYR A 35 12.36 -4.13 -9.34
N ARG A 36 12.01 -4.56 -10.55
CA ARG A 36 10.91 -3.99 -11.34
C ARG A 36 9.54 -4.26 -10.74
N LEU A 37 9.43 -5.23 -9.85
CA LEU A 37 8.17 -5.59 -9.17
C LEU A 37 8.15 -5.11 -7.72
N ARG A 38 9.21 -4.43 -7.26
CA ARG A 38 9.34 -3.92 -5.89
C ARG A 38 8.92 -2.46 -5.74
N HIS A 39 8.44 -1.81 -6.81
CA HIS A 39 8.05 -0.41 -6.73
C HIS A 39 6.70 -0.26 -5.99
N PRO A 40 6.63 0.51 -4.89
CA PRO A 40 5.37 0.77 -4.20
C PRO A 40 4.36 1.57 -5.05
N ILE A 41 4.91 2.38 -5.97
CA ILE A 41 4.16 3.27 -6.86
C ILE A 41 4.57 2.96 -8.30
N VAL A 42 3.58 2.83 -9.16
CA VAL A 42 3.74 2.66 -10.60
C VAL A 42 3.38 3.96 -11.29
N VAL A 43 4.25 4.45 -12.16
CA VAL A 43 3.99 5.65 -12.96
C VAL A 43 3.66 5.21 -14.37
N GLY A 44 2.44 5.48 -14.81
CA GLY A 44 1.96 5.23 -16.17
C GLY A 44 1.76 6.55 -16.93
N PRO A 45 1.37 6.50 -18.22
CA PRO A 45 1.14 7.71 -19.02
C PRO A 45 0.02 8.62 -18.50
N GLN A 46 -0.95 8.04 -17.79
CA GLN A 46 -2.18 8.72 -17.35
C GLN A 46 -2.16 9.14 -15.87
N GLY A 47 -1.13 8.75 -15.10
CA GLY A 47 -1.09 9.01 -13.67
C GLY A 47 -0.14 8.08 -12.91
N ALA A 48 -0.21 8.15 -11.58
CA ALA A 48 0.49 7.25 -10.68
C ALA A 48 -0.49 6.38 -9.89
N TYR A 49 -0.08 5.16 -9.56
CA TYR A 49 -0.93 4.14 -8.94
C TYR A 49 -0.17 3.38 -7.85
N VAL A 50 -0.88 2.95 -6.81
CA VAL A 50 -0.31 2.09 -5.77
C VAL A 50 -0.37 0.61 -6.18
N ALA A 51 0.67 -0.14 -5.85
CA ALA A 51 0.75 -1.57 -6.16
C ALA A 51 -0.29 -2.42 -5.41
N SER A 52 -0.81 -1.94 -4.28
CA SER A 52 -1.83 -2.61 -3.47
C SER A 52 -2.79 -1.60 -2.83
N GLN A 53 -4.02 -2.04 -2.51
CA GLN A 53 -4.99 -1.20 -1.83
C GLN A 53 -4.54 -0.87 -0.39
N CYS A 54 -4.70 0.39 0.01
CA CYS A 54 -4.50 0.86 1.38
C CYS A 54 -5.85 0.92 2.14
N GLY A 55 -5.82 0.88 3.48
CA GLY A 55 -7.04 1.09 4.28
C GLY A 55 -7.21 0.21 5.51
N GLN A 56 -6.23 -0.61 5.89
CA GLN A 56 -6.30 -1.37 7.14
C GLN A 56 -5.86 -0.53 8.34
N TRP A 57 -6.78 -0.10 9.18
CA TRP A 57 -6.47 0.69 10.38
C TRP A 57 -6.79 -0.16 11.62
N PRO A 58 -5.90 -1.12 12.00
CA PRO A 58 -6.17 -2.05 13.09
C PRO A 58 -6.18 -1.38 14.47
N GLU A 59 -5.55 -0.22 14.57
CA GLU A 59 -5.50 0.64 15.75
C GLU A 59 -6.10 2.01 15.36
N ASP A 60 -6.81 2.64 16.30
CA ASP A 60 -7.23 4.04 16.16
C ASP A 60 -5.98 4.95 16.05
N LEU A 61 -6.09 6.17 15.51
CA LEU A 61 -4.95 7.10 15.42
C LEU A 61 -4.89 8.10 16.57
N GLY A 62 -5.92 8.16 17.40
CA GLY A 62 -6.07 9.08 18.52
C GLY A 62 -5.34 8.63 19.77
N VAL A 63 -5.25 9.55 20.75
CA VAL A 63 -4.63 9.25 22.04
C VAL A 63 -5.61 8.46 22.89
N ALA A 64 -5.32 7.17 23.10
CA ALA A 64 -6.12 6.28 23.95
C ALA A 64 -5.21 5.33 24.77
N PRO A 65 -5.62 4.89 25.97
CA PRO A 65 -4.89 3.88 26.74
C PRO A 65 -4.68 2.60 25.91
N GLY A 66 -3.43 2.18 25.74
CA GLY A 66 -3.07 1.02 24.92
C GLY A 66 -2.84 1.32 23.44
N ASN A 67 -3.05 2.55 22.97
CA ASN A 67 -2.72 2.96 21.60
C ASN A 67 -1.31 3.56 21.51
N THR A 68 -0.65 3.31 20.39
CA THR A 68 0.66 3.88 20.05
C THR A 68 0.57 5.29 19.46
N GLY A 69 -0.63 5.86 19.26
CA GLY A 69 -0.83 7.18 18.64
C GLY A 69 -0.15 8.37 19.33
N ALA A 70 0.19 8.26 20.63
CA ALA A 70 0.98 9.26 21.35
C ALA A 70 2.50 9.05 21.23
N LEU A 71 2.93 7.91 20.69
CA LEU A 71 4.33 7.63 20.40
C LEU A 71 4.64 8.28 19.05
N ASN A 72 5.78 8.98 18.94
CA ASN A 72 6.28 9.50 17.65
C ASN A 72 6.80 8.35 16.77
N ARG A 73 5.89 7.45 16.38
CA ARG A 73 6.16 6.28 15.58
C ARG A 73 5.18 6.27 14.40
N PRO A 74 5.62 5.82 13.22
CA PRO A 74 4.72 5.64 12.10
C PRO A 74 3.64 4.61 12.47
N HIS A 75 2.38 4.96 12.20
CA HIS A 75 1.26 4.04 12.36
C HIS A 75 1.31 2.92 11.31
N TRP A 76 0.55 1.84 11.54
CA TRP A 76 0.51 0.64 10.70
C TRP A 76 0.45 0.94 9.19
N ASN A 77 -0.50 1.80 8.78
CA ASN A 77 -0.74 2.14 7.38
C ASN A 77 0.12 3.28 6.81
N HIS A 78 1.07 3.83 7.57
CA HIS A 78 1.70 5.10 7.21
C HIS A 78 2.39 5.07 5.85
N GLY A 79 3.10 3.98 5.54
CA GLY A 79 3.74 3.78 4.25
C GLY A 79 2.74 3.76 3.10
N CYS A 80 1.71 2.92 3.21
CA CYS A 80 0.68 2.78 2.17
C CYS A 80 -0.09 4.11 1.98
N ALA A 81 -0.51 4.75 3.07
CA ALA A 81 -1.24 6.02 3.02
C ALA A 81 -0.42 7.12 2.35
N THR A 82 0.88 7.22 2.67
CA THR A 82 1.80 8.17 2.03
C THR A 82 1.94 7.89 0.53
N GLN A 83 2.09 6.63 0.14
CA GLN A 83 2.20 6.23 -1.26
C GLN A 83 0.90 6.52 -2.03
N HIS A 84 -0.25 6.27 -1.42
CA HIS A 84 -1.56 6.55 -1.99
C HIS A 84 -1.76 8.06 -2.20
N ASN A 85 -1.43 8.87 -1.19
CA ASN A 85 -1.51 10.32 -1.30
C ASN A 85 -0.56 10.86 -2.38
N LEU A 86 0.67 10.33 -2.46
CA LEU A 86 1.61 10.70 -3.52
C LEU A 86 1.06 10.33 -4.91
N ALA A 87 0.50 9.13 -5.06
CA ALA A 87 -0.12 8.71 -6.31
C ALA A 87 -1.32 9.60 -6.70
N ALA A 88 -2.12 10.01 -5.72
CA ALA A 88 -3.31 10.84 -5.93
C ALA A 88 -2.99 12.29 -6.34
N ILE A 89 -1.87 12.86 -5.88
CA ILE A 89 -1.48 14.23 -6.25
C ILE A 89 -0.75 14.29 -7.60
N VAL A 90 -0.27 13.17 -8.13
CA VAL A 90 0.39 13.12 -9.44
C VAL A 90 -0.67 13.20 -10.54
N ALA A 91 -0.97 14.43 -10.96
CA ALA A 91 -1.88 14.71 -12.06
C ALA A 91 -1.25 14.50 -13.44
N ASN A 92 0.04 14.84 -13.59
CA ASN A 92 0.81 14.65 -14.82
C ASN A 92 2.13 13.90 -14.50
N PRO A 93 2.27 12.64 -14.93
CA PRO A 93 3.48 11.84 -14.77
C PRO A 93 4.77 12.50 -15.28
N ASN A 94 4.68 13.31 -16.35
CA ASN A 94 5.85 13.96 -16.94
C ASN A 94 6.49 15.00 -16.00
N ASP A 95 5.72 15.53 -15.04
CA ASP A 95 6.22 16.50 -14.06
C ASP A 95 7.27 15.87 -13.11
N LEU A 96 7.35 14.53 -13.04
CA LEU A 96 8.37 13.80 -12.27
C LEU A 96 9.71 13.68 -12.99
N LEU A 97 9.71 13.77 -14.33
CA LEU A 97 10.93 13.67 -15.14
C LEU A 97 11.60 15.03 -15.30
N HIS A 98 10.79 16.08 -15.42
CA HIS A 98 11.28 17.43 -15.64
C HIS A 98 10.31 18.48 -15.06
N PRO A 99 10.83 19.54 -14.42
CA PRO A 99 10.00 20.65 -13.99
C PRO A 99 9.38 21.32 -15.22
N ARG A 100 8.09 21.64 -15.14
CA ARG A 100 7.43 22.53 -16.09
C ARG A 100 8.01 23.94 -15.97
N ALA A 101 8.11 24.65 -17.08
CA ALA A 101 8.48 26.06 -17.05
C ALA A 101 7.47 26.84 -16.19
N GLU A 102 7.96 27.60 -15.22
CA GLU A 102 7.12 28.53 -14.47
C GLU A 102 6.65 29.64 -15.41
N GLY A 103 5.34 29.73 -15.61
CA GLY A 103 4.70 30.81 -16.36
C GLY A 103 4.16 31.88 -15.43
N PRO A 104 3.84 33.08 -15.94
CA PRO A 104 3.12 34.09 -15.20
C PRO A 104 1.80 33.55 -14.61
N SER A 105 1.40 34.12 -13.48
CA SER A 105 0.09 33.84 -12.89
C SER A 105 -1.05 34.23 -13.85
N ASP A 106 -1.88 33.28 -14.25
CA ASP A 106 -3.13 33.55 -14.98
C ASP A 106 -4.22 34.07 -14.02
N ALA A 107 -4.19 35.38 -13.77
CA ALA A 107 -5.15 36.03 -12.89
C ALA A 107 -6.59 35.96 -13.42
N ALA A 108 -6.78 36.02 -14.74
CA ALA A 108 -8.10 35.97 -15.37
C ALA A 108 -8.75 34.61 -15.15
N ARG A 109 -8.03 33.52 -15.41
CA ARG A 109 -8.51 32.15 -15.15
C ARG A 109 -8.83 31.94 -13.68
N ARG A 110 -8.02 32.48 -12.76
CA ARG A 110 -8.29 32.41 -11.31
C ARG A 110 -9.61 33.10 -10.95
N GLN A 111 -9.88 34.28 -11.48
CA GLN A 111 -11.17 34.95 -11.26
C GLN A 111 -12.36 34.15 -11.81
N THR A 112 -12.21 33.55 -13.01
CA THR A 112 -13.23 32.66 -13.57
C THR A 112 -13.49 31.44 -12.68
N VAL A 113 -12.43 30.77 -12.24
CA VAL A 113 -12.49 29.58 -11.35
C VAL A 113 -13.19 29.93 -10.04
N LEU A 114 -12.80 31.03 -9.40
CA LEU A 114 -13.41 31.50 -8.15
C LEU A 114 -14.89 31.87 -8.33
N GLY A 115 -15.23 32.51 -9.44
CA GLY A 115 -16.62 32.83 -9.77
C GLY A 115 -17.49 31.58 -9.95
N ARG A 116 -16.98 30.56 -10.65
CA ARG A 116 -17.67 29.27 -10.81
C ARG A 116 -17.86 28.57 -9.47
N TYR A 117 -16.79 28.47 -8.68
CA TYR A 117 -16.85 27.88 -7.33
C TYR A 117 -17.92 28.54 -6.45
N ARG A 118 -17.98 29.89 -6.43
CA ARG A 118 -18.97 30.65 -5.66
C ARG A 118 -20.42 30.37 -6.08
N ARG A 119 -20.66 30.02 -7.35
CA ARG A 119 -21.98 29.66 -7.87
C ARG A 119 -22.30 28.17 -7.77
N GLY A 120 -21.40 27.36 -7.21
CA GLY A 120 -21.53 25.89 -7.19
C GLY A 120 -21.33 25.25 -8.56
N GLU A 121 -20.78 25.99 -9.53
CA GLU A 121 -20.43 25.48 -10.85
C GLU A 121 -19.06 24.81 -10.82
N SER A 122 -18.86 23.83 -11.70
CA SER A 122 -17.57 23.17 -11.87
C SER A 122 -16.46 24.19 -12.22
N PRO A 123 -15.37 24.29 -11.44
CA PRO A 123 -14.31 25.28 -11.67
C PRO A 123 -13.46 25.01 -12.92
N GLY A 124 -13.56 23.82 -13.54
CA GLY A 124 -12.81 23.46 -14.73
C GLY A 124 -13.20 22.06 -15.22
N PRO A 125 -12.65 21.58 -16.34
CA PRO A 125 -12.85 20.20 -16.75
C PRO A 125 -12.45 19.29 -15.60
N HIS A 126 -13.42 18.55 -15.05
CA HIS A 126 -13.12 17.43 -14.18
C HIS A 126 -12.45 16.40 -15.09
N THR A 127 -11.14 16.31 -15.06
CA THR A 127 -10.54 14.99 -15.24
C THR A 127 -11.15 14.16 -14.13
N VAL A 128 -12.06 13.25 -14.49
CA VAL A 128 -12.45 12.18 -13.58
C VAL A 128 -11.13 11.48 -13.30
N HIS A 129 -10.52 11.81 -12.17
CA HIS A 129 -9.49 10.95 -11.61
C HIS A 129 -10.23 9.65 -11.37
N THR A 130 -10.04 8.71 -12.29
CA THR A 130 -10.45 7.34 -12.05
C THR A 130 -9.89 7.01 -10.67
N PRO A 131 -10.75 6.58 -9.72
CA PRO A 131 -10.27 6.20 -8.40
C PRO A 131 -9.06 5.32 -8.60
N ILE A 132 -7.96 5.57 -7.88
CA ILE A 132 -6.73 4.78 -8.00
C ILE A 132 -7.13 3.32 -7.79
N GLN A 133 -7.34 2.60 -8.89
CA GLN A 133 -7.73 1.21 -8.85
C GLN A 133 -6.48 0.49 -8.34
N PRO A 134 -6.58 -0.34 -7.30
CA PRO A 134 -5.47 -1.18 -6.93
C PRO A 134 -5.09 -1.98 -8.17
N LEU A 135 -3.79 -2.03 -8.43
CA LEU A 135 -3.20 -2.83 -9.50
C LEU A 135 -3.37 -4.31 -9.17
N THR A 136 -4.57 -4.85 -9.42
CA THR A 136 -4.83 -6.28 -9.32
C THR A 136 -4.03 -7.07 -10.37
N ASP A 137 -3.56 -6.37 -11.42
CA ASP A 137 -2.56 -6.82 -12.39
C ASP A 137 -1.68 -5.64 -12.84
N ILE A 138 -0.39 -5.63 -12.46
CA ILE A 138 0.60 -4.60 -12.83
C ILE A 138 0.67 -4.38 -14.36
N LYS A 139 0.40 -5.42 -15.16
CA LYS A 139 0.41 -5.31 -16.64
C LYS A 139 -0.78 -4.51 -17.19
N SER A 140 -1.87 -4.40 -16.43
CA SER A 140 -3.08 -3.72 -16.86
C SER A 140 -2.99 -2.18 -16.76
N ALA A 141 -2.24 -1.61 -15.79
CA ALA A 141 -2.01 -0.15 -15.76
C ALA A 141 -1.14 0.35 -16.93
N VAL A 142 -0.27 -0.49 -17.48
CA VAL A 142 0.60 -0.13 -18.61
C VAL A 142 -0.17 -0.13 -19.94
N ARG A 143 -1.32 -0.82 -20.02
CA ARG A 143 -2.06 -1.07 -21.27
C ARG A 143 -3.30 -0.20 -21.46
N GLY A 144 -3.69 0.61 -20.48
CA GLY A 144 -4.86 1.48 -20.52
C GLY A 144 -4.62 2.79 -21.28
N GLY A 145 -4.50 2.71 -22.61
CA GLY A 145 -4.48 3.87 -23.51
C GLY A 145 -5.37 3.60 -24.72
N GLY A 146 -6.60 4.10 -24.67
CA GLY A 146 -7.51 4.27 -25.80
C GLY A 146 -8.06 5.69 -25.75
#